data_AF-A0A3D0QWS9-F1
#
_entry.id   AF-A0A3D0QWS9-F1
#
_cell.length_a   1.000
_cell.length_b   1.000
_cell.length_c   1.000
_cell.angle_alpha   90.00
_cell.angle_beta   90.00
_cell.angle_gamma   90.00
#
_symmetry.space_group_name_H-M   'P 1'
#
loop_
_entity.id
_entity.type
_entity.pdbx_description
1 polymer ?
#
loop_
_entity_poly.entity_id
_entity_poly.type
_entity_poly.pdbx_seq_one_letter_code
_entity_poly.pdbx_strand_id
1 'polypeptide(L)'
;LAVEAAEAGLTAKLRQFDEKGTWNAGFKNSKFATVACPSWMTGIIAEQAGPDNQGKWDIAAPPVAANWGGSFLSVPTAGEHTKEAAELAAWLTAPEQQAKVFAAAGLMPSTTEAMESAEVQNAELDYFGDTPVGKIYSAAAKKIEPAPIGRYDGQVKTFITDNGILDIEQRGTDPDEAWENVMSLVDDKIDQ
;
A
#
# COMPACT_ATOMS: atom_id res chain seq x y z
N LEU A 1 7.82 15.46 -3.60
CA LEU A 1 8.50 14.19 -3.21
C LEU A 1 8.65 13.19 -4.36
N ALA A 2 7.57 12.67 -4.98
CA ALA A 2 7.72 11.68 -6.06
C ALA A 2 8.48 12.24 -7.28
N VAL A 3 8.12 13.45 -7.73
CA VAL A 3 8.82 14.18 -8.80
C VAL A 3 10.29 14.44 -8.43
N GLU A 4 10.56 14.95 -7.22
CA GLU A 4 11.92 15.18 -6.73
C GLU A 4 12.78 13.91 -6.77
N ALA A 5 12.23 12.75 -6.39
CA ALA A 5 12.95 11.48 -6.44
C ALA A 5 13.27 11.06 -7.89
N ALA A 6 12.33 11.29 -8.82
CA ALA A 6 12.50 11.03 -10.24
C ALA A 6 13.59 11.93 -10.85
N GLU A 7 13.53 13.24 -10.62
CA GLU A 7 14.50 14.21 -11.13
C GLU A 7 15.89 14.02 -10.55
N ALA A 8 15.99 13.64 -9.27
CA ALA A 8 17.26 13.32 -8.63
C ALA A 8 17.87 11.98 -9.09
N GLY A 9 17.18 11.22 -9.94
CA GLY A 9 17.65 9.92 -10.43
C GLY A 9 17.73 8.84 -9.35
N LEU A 10 16.93 8.98 -8.29
CA LEU A 10 16.94 8.06 -7.13
C LEU A 10 16.02 6.85 -7.31
N THR A 11 15.22 6.82 -8.37
CA THR A 11 14.25 5.75 -8.61
C THR A 11 14.83 4.67 -9.54
N ALA A 12 14.27 3.45 -9.44
CA ALA A 12 14.62 2.36 -10.34
C ALA A 12 13.93 2.46 -11.72
N LYS A 13 13.06 3.46 -11.93
CA LYS A 13 12.26 3.66 -13.16
C LYS A 13 11.41 2.45 -13.56
N LEU A 14 11.00 1.66 -12.57
CA LEU A 14 10.16 0.49 -12.75
C LEU A 14 8.71 0.86 -12.43
N ARG A 15 7.80 0.58 -13.36
CA ARG A 15 6.36 0.73 -13.13
C ARG A 15 5.90 -0.31 -12.11
N GLN A 16 5.29 0.14 -11.01
CA GLN A 16 4.75 -0.76 -9.99
C GLN A 16 3.67 -1.67 -10.60
N PHE A 17 3.68 -2.95 -10.23
CA PHE A 17 2.74 -3.97 -10.71
C PHE A 17 2.63 -4.10 -12.24
N ASP A 18 3.73 -3.86 -12.96
CA ASP A 18 3.72 -4.01 -14.41
C ASP A 18 3.42 -5.44 -14.86
N GLU A 19 2.70 -5.57 -15.96
CA GLU A 19 2.30 -6.88 -16.52
C GLU A 19 3.48 -7.76 -16.94
N LYS A 20 4.65 -7.15 -17.20
CA LYS A 20 5.86 -7.89 -17.58
C LYS A 20 6.61 -8.43 -16.34
N GLY A 21 6.14 -8.12 -15.13
CA GLY A 21 6.71 -8.56 -13.86
C GLY A 21 8.10 -7.98 -13.57
N THR A 22 8.48 -6.88 -14.23
CA THR A 22 9.83 -6.30 -14.08
C THR A 22 10.05 -5.69 -12.70
N TRP A 23 9.03 -5.08 -12.12
CA TRP A 23 9.06 -4.55 -10.76
C TRP A 23 9.18 -5.67 -9.72
N ASN A 24 8.39 -6.74 -9.87
CA ASN A 24 8.49 -7.92 -9.01
C ASN A 24 9.88 -8.56 -9.07
N ALA A 25 10.43 -8.73 -10.27
CA ALA A 25 11.80 -9.22 -10.45
C ALA A 25 12.85 -8.28 -9.84
N GLY A 26 12.52 -6.99 -9.66
CA GLY A 26 13.38 -6.00 -9.01
C GLY A 26 13.68 -6.32 -7.54
N PHE A 27 12.73 -6.90 -6.80
CA PHE A 27 12.93 -7.35 -5.41
C PHE A 27 14.01 -8.42 -5.32
N LYS A 28 13.88 -9.48 -6.13
CA LYS A 28 14.83 -10.60 -6.13
C LYS A 28 16.24 -10.18 -6.56
N ASN A 29 16.31 -9.30 -7.55
CA ASN A 29 17.55 -8.88 -8.19
C ASN A 29 18.15 -7.57 -7.64
N SER A 30 17.67 -7.12 -6.47
CA SER A 30 18.15 -5.93 -5.76
C SER A 30 18.24 -4.67 -6.65
N LYS A 31 17.17 -4.39 -7.41
CA LYS A 31 17.13 -3.25 -8.35
C LYS A 31 16.75 -1.92 -7.71
N PHE A 32 16.28 -1.92 -6.48
CA PHE A 32 16.01 -0.74 -5.66
C PHE A 32 16.34 -1.04 -4.20
N ALA A 33 16.68 0.01 -3.44
CA ALA A 33 17.05 -0.10 -2.04
C ALA A 33 15.87 0.12 -1.07
N THR A 34 14.82 0.81 -1.50
CA THR A 34 13.64 1.11 -0.69
C THR A 34 12.37 1.09 -1.53
N VAL A 35 11.24 0.85 -0.88
CA VAL A 35 9.91 0.93 -1.48
C VAL A 35 8.93 1.41 -0.40
N ALA A 36 7.95 2.23 -0.78
CA ALA A 36 6.83 2.54 0.12
C ALA A 36 6.05 1.25 0.40
N CYS A 37 6.04 0.80 1.65
CA CYS A 37 5.54 -0.52 2.02
C CYS A 37 4.31 -0.41 2.93
N PRO A 38 3.08 -0.37 2.39
CA PRO A 38 1.89 -0.61 3.21
C PRO A 38 1.92 -2.05 3.77
N SER A 39 1.27 -2.31 4.90
CA SER A 39 1.44 -3.57 5.63
C SER A 39 1.16 -4.83 4.81
N TRP A 40 0.19 -4.79 3.88
CA TRP A 40 -0.14 -5.91 3.00
C TRP A 40 0.98 -6.26 2.02
N MET A 41 1.91 -5.33 1.76
CA MET A 41 3.04 -5.55 0.86
C MET A 41 4.17 -6.31 1.54
N THR A 42 4.19 -6.46 2.86
CA THR A 42 5.24 -7.22 3.57
C THR A 42 5.33 -8.66 3.06
N GLY A 43 4.19 -9.33 2.87
CA GLY A 43 4.12 -10.67 2.28
C GLY A 43 4.59 -10.71 0.82
N ILE A 44 4.25 -9.69 0.03
CA ILE A 44 4.70 -9.56 -1.36
C ILE A 44 6.22 -9.40 -1.42
N ILE A 45 6.81 -8.58 -0.54
CA ILE A 45 8.26 -8.42 -0.47
C ILE A 45 8.91 -9.76 -0.16
N ALA A 46 8.42 -10.47 0.87
CA ALA A 46 8.96 -11.78 1.24
C ALA A 46 8.87 -12.79 0.09
N GLU A 47 7.73 -12.86 -0.59
CA GLU A 47 7.51 -13.76 -1.73
C GLU A 47 8.40 -13.40 -2.92
N GLN A 48 8.40 -12.14 -3.35
CA GLN A 48 9.06 -11.69 -4.58
C GLN A 48 10.58 -11.55 -4.40
N ALA A 49 11.06 -11.12 -3.23
CA ALA A 49 12.49 -11.08 -2.94
C ALA A 49 13.09 -12.48 -2.72
N GLY A 50 12.26 -13.42 -2.25
CA GLY A 50 12.62 -14.83 -2.07
C GLY A 50 13.49 -15.12 -0.84
N PRO A 51 13.71 -16.40 -0.50
CA PRO A 51 14.41 -16.81 0.72
C PRO A 51 15.87 -16.34 0.77
N ASP A 52 16.55 -16.23 -0.38
CA ASP A 52 17.95 -15.79 -0.45
C ASP A 52 18.16 -14.33 -0.01
N ASN A 53 17.08 -13.55 0.10
CA ASN A 53 17.08 -12.17 0.56
C ASN A 53 16.41 -11.98 1.93
N GLN A 54 16.04 -13.07 2.61
CA GLN A 54 15.57 -13.00 4.00
C GLN A 54 16.65 -12.36 4.89
N GLY A 55 16.23 -11.46 5.79
CA GLY A 55 17.14 -10.71 6.65
C GLY A 55 17.93 -9.58 5.96
N LYS A 56 17.74 -9.36 4.65
CA LYS A 56 18.27 -8.18 3.94
C LYS A 56 17.26 -7.05 3.81
N TRP A 57 16.00 -7.32 4.15
CA TRP A 57 14.92 -6.34 4.19
C TRP A 57 14.58 -6.00 5.63
N ASP A 58 14.28 -4.72 5.84
CA ASP A 58 13.88 -4.15 7.12
C ASP A 58 12.71 -3.17 6.85
N ILE A 59 11.94 -2.84 7.88
CA ILE A 59 10.83 -1.90 7.81
C ILE A 59 11.14 -0.71 8.70
N ALA A 60 11.11 0.48 8.10
CA ALA A 60 11.28 1.75 8.81
C ALA A 60 9.99 2.56 8.82
N ALA A 61 9.88 3.50 9.76
CA ALA A 61 8.81 4.49 9.74
C ALA A 61 8.87 5.32 8.43
N PRO A 62 7.71 5.59 7.79
CA PRO A 62 7.71 6.40 6.58
C PRO A 62 8.04 7.86 6.92
N PRO A 63 8.62 8.63 5.98
CA PRO A 63 8.89 10.06 6.18
C PRO A 63 7.60 10.85 6.44
N VAL A 64 6.49 10.42 5.83
CA VAL A 64 5.14 10.94 6.05
C VAL A 64 4.21 9.75 6.25
N ALA A 65 3.43 9.75 7.33
CA ALA A 65 2.43 8.72 7.56
C ALA A 65 1.31 8.84 6.53
N ALA A 66 1.01 7.75 5.82
CA ALA A 66 -0.04 7.70 4.81
C ALA A 66 -0.64 6.29 4.74
N ASN A 67 -1.86 6.20 4.21
CA ASN A 67 -2.52 4.92 3.93
C ASN A 67 -2.46 4.61 2.44
N TRP A 68 -2.22 3.35 2.10
CA TRP A 68 -2.44 2.83 0.75
C TRP A 68 -3.18 1.50 0.83
N GLY A 69 -4.46 1.54 0.46
CA GLY A 69 -5.32 0.36 0.38
C GLY A 69 -6.18 0.19 1.63
N GLY A 70 -6.46 -1.06 1.95
CA GLY A 70 -7.51 -1.45 2.89
C GLY A 70 -8.72 -2.01 2.15
N SER A 71 -9.43 -2.93 2.81
CA SER A 71 -10.58 -3.63 2.24
C SER A 71 -11.77 -3.54 3.20
N PHE A 72 -12.97 -3.63 2.65
CA PHE A 72 -14.21 -3.66 3.41
C PHE A 72 -15.02 -4.90 3.03
N LEU A 73 -15.73 -5.46 4.00
CA LEU A 73 -16.76 -6.47 3.76
C LEU A 73 -18.09 -5.77 3.58
N SER A 74 -18.74 -5.97 2.43
CA SER A 74 -20.06 -5.40 2.12
C SER A 74 -21.09 -6.51 1.93
N VAL A 75 -22.32 -6.26 2.37
CA VAL A 75 -23.46 -7.19 2.19
C VAL A 75 -24.42 -6.62 1.15
N PRO A 76 -24.50 -7.19 -0.07
CA PRO A 76 -25.47 -6.75 -1.07
C PRO A 76 -26.91 -6.99 -0.60
N THR A 77 -27.77 -6.00 -0.81
CA THR A 77 -29.19 -6.06 -0.37
C THR A 77 -30.01 -7.12 -1.11
N ALA A 78 -29.55 -7.60 -2.26
CA ALA A 78 -30.19 -8.64 -3.04
C ALA A 78 -29.99 -10.06 -2.46
N GLY A 79 -29.16 -10.21 -1.41
CA GLY A 79 -28.92 -11.50 -0.78
C GLY A 79 -30.12 -12.03 0.03
N GLU A 80 -30.25 -13.35 0.12
CA GLU A 80 -31.32 -14.00 0.89
C GLU A 80 -31.04 -14.01 2.41
N HIS A 81 -29.77 -13.95 2.79
CA HIS A 81 -29.29 -14.04 4.19
C HIS A 81 -28.54 -12.79 4.63
N THR A 82 -29.10 -11.60 4.35
CA THR A 82 -28.41 -10.33 4.59
C THR A 82 -28.10 -10.08 6.06
N LYS A 83 -28.95 -10.57 6.97
CA LYS A 83 -28.74 -10.43 8.42
C LYS A 83 -27.56 -11.27 8.89
N GLU A 84 -27.55 -12.56 8.56
CA GLU A 84 -26.49 -13.49 8.94
C GLU A 84 -25.15 -13.09 8.29
N ALA A 85 -25.18 -12.62 7.04
CA ALA A 85 -24.00 -12.10 6.36
C ALA A 85 -23.44 -10.85 7.05
N ALA A 86 -24.31 -9.95 7.54
CA ALA A 86 -23.88 -8.77 8.29
C ALA A 86 -23.28 -9.15 9.66
N GLU A 87 -23.88 -10.12 10.36
CA GLU A 87 -23.34 -10.66 11.61
C GLU A 87 -21.95 -11.29 11.40
N LEU A 88 -21.78 -12.07 10.33
CA LEU A 88 -20.48 -12.65 9.97
C LEU A 88 -19.44 -11.57 9.62
N ALA A 89 -19.81 -10.57 8.81
CA ALA A 89 -18.91 -9.47 8.46
C ALA A 89 -18.46 -8.68 9.69
N ALA A 90 -19.38 -8.41 10.63
CA ALA A 90 -19.07 -7.77 11.90
C ALA A 90 -18.11 -8.63 12.75
N TRP A 91 -18.35 -9.94 12.82
CA TRP A 91 -17.47 -10.85 13.57
C TRP A 91 -16.07 -10.95 12.95
N LEU A 92 -15.96 -11.10 11.63
CA LEU A 92 -14.69 -11.18 10.89
C LEU A 92 -13.85 -9.91 11.03
N THR A 93 -14.50 -8.76 11.23
CA THR A 93 -13.83 -7.46 11.39
C THR A 93 -13.73 -7.01 12.84
N ALA A 94 -14.12 -7.84 13.82
CA ALA A 94 -13.96 -7.54 15.23
C ALA A 94 -12.47 -7.43 15.63
N PRO A 95 -12.12 -6.63 16.66
CA PRO A 95 -10.72 -6.42 17.06
C PRO A 95 -9.92 -7.71 17.27
N GLU A 96 -10.51 -8.69 17.98
CA GLU A 96 -9.88 -10.00 18.21
C GLU A 96 -9.56 -10.74 16.91
N GLN A 97 -10.46 -10.67 15.92
CA GLN A 97 -10.28 -11.34 14.63
C GLN A 97 -9.23 -10.63 13.78
N GLN A 98 -9.20 -9.30 13.81
CA GLN A 98 -8.17 -8.54 13.12
C GLN A 98 -6.77 -8.78 13.72
N ALA A 99 -6.66 -8.88 15.05
CA ALA A 99 -5.39 -9.23 15.72
C ALA A 99 -4.89 -10.62 15.30
N LYS A 100 -5.79 -11.62 15.18
CA LYS A 100 -5.45 -12.96 14.66
C LYS A 100 -4.95 -12.90 13.21
N VAL A 101 -5.60 -12.11 12.36
CA VAL A 101 -5.19 -11.92 10.96
C VAL A 101 -3.82 -11.25 10.88
N PHE A 102 -3.55 -10.26 11.73
CA PHE A 102 -2.23 -9.62 11.79
C PHE A 102 -1.14 -10.62 12.19
N ALA A 103 -1.37 -11.40 13.25
CA ALA A 103 -0.40 -12.42 13.69
C ALA A 103 -0.12 -13.48 12.59
N ALA A 104 -1.11 -13.79 11.75
CA ALA A 104 -0.96 -14.78 10.69
C ALA A 104 -0.30 -14.24 9.41
N ALA A 105 -0.53 -12.97 9.06
CA ALA A 105 -0.23 -12.44 7.73
C ALA A 105 0.33 -11.01 7.69
N GLY A 106 0.57 -10.38 8.85
CA GLY A 106 1.09 -9.02 8.94
C GLY A 106 0.13 -7.93 8.45
N LEU A 107 -1.15 -8.26 8.22
CA LEU A 107 -2.14 -7.30 7.71
C LEU A 107 -2.62 -6.39 8.84
N MET A 108 -2.21 -5.12 8.81
CA MET A 108 -2.45 -4.16 9.87
C MET A 108 -3.96 -4.04 10.17
N PRO A 109 -4.38 -4.18 11.44
CA PRO A 109 -5.76 -3.92 11.83
C PRO A 109 -6.18 -2.48 11.56
N SER A 110 -7.49 -2.26 11.43
CA SER A 110 -8.15 -0.97 11.28
C SER A 110 -8.87 -0.51 12.55
N THR A 111 -8.94 -1.33 13.60
CA THR A 111 -9.49 -0.93 14.90
C THR A 111 -8.39 -0.58 15.89
N THR A 112 -8.50 0.57 16.58
CA THR A 112 -7.51 1.03 17.56
C THR A 112 -7.22 0.00 18.65
N GLU A 113 -8.25 -0.70 19.12
CA GLU A 113 -8.12 -1.76 20.11
C GLU A 113 -7.21 -2.90 19.64
N ALA A 114 -7.39 -3.38 18.40
CA ALA A 114 -6.53 -4.41 17.85
C ALA A 114 -5.11 -3.89 17.64
N MET A 115 -4.95 -2.64 17.16
CA MET A 115 -3.61 -2.04 17.00
C MET A 115 -2.83 -2.02 18.31
N GLU A 116 -3.50 -1.83 19.45
CA GLU A 116 -2.87 -1.75 20.78
C GLU A 116 -2.69 -3.11 21.46
N SER A 117 -3.20 -4.19 20.86
CA SER A 117 -3.12 -5.53 21.45
C SER A 117 -1.68 -6.04 21.49
N ALA A 118 -1.40 -6.94 22.44
CA ALA A 118 -0.07 -7.55 22.57
C ALA A 118 0.30 -8.40 21.35
N GLU A 119 -0.69 -9.04 20.72
CA GLU A 119 -0.54 -9.82 19.49
C GLU A 119 -0.03 -8.94 18.34
N VAL A 120 -0.51 -7.70 18.24
CA VAL A 120 -0.04 -6.76 17.23
C VAL A 120 1.29 -6.11 17.63
N GLN A 121 1.38 -5.57 18.84
CA GLN A 121 2.56 -4.83 19.29
C GLN A 121 3.83 -5.70 19.36
N ASN A 122 3.67 -7.02 19.54
CA ASN A 122 4.77 -7.97 19.63
C ASN A 122 4.85 -8.94 18.45
N ALA A 123 4.10 -8.72 17.36
CA ALA A 123 4.23 -9.61 16.21
C ALA A 123 5.62 -9.47 15.58
N GLU A 124 6.19 -10.62 15.29
CA GLU A 124 7.41 -10.79 14.52
C GLU A 124 7.03 -11.33 13.14
N LEU A 125 7.63 -10.75 12.10
CA LEU A 125 7.52 -11.28 10.74
C LEU A 125 8.90 -11.84 10.39
N ASP A 126 9.06 -13.17 10.40
CA ASP A 126 10.34 -13.88 10.25
C ASP A 126 11.23 -13.36 9.10
N TYR A 127 10.61 -12.87 8.03
CA TYR A 127 11.34 -12.34 6.87
C TYR A 127 12.15 -11.08 7.20
N PHE A 128 11.68 -10.29 8.16
CA PHE A 128 12.23 -9.01 8.61
C PHE A 128 12.96 -9.11 9.96
N GLY A 129 13.23 -10.33 10.45
CA GLY A 129 13.96 -10.56 11.71
C GLY A 129 13.31 -9.89 12.93
N ASP A 130 14.12 -9.29 13.79
CA ASP A 130 13.69 -8.67 15.06
C ASP A 130 13.01 -7.29 14.89
N THR A 131 12.63 -6.94 13.65
CA THR A 131 11.99 -5.65 13.36
C THR A 131 10.66 -5.56 14.11
N PRO A 132 10.41 -4.48 14.87
CA PRO A 132 9.16 -4.31 15.62
C PRO A 132 8.02 -3.84 14.70
N VAL A 133 7.67 -4.66 13.71
CA VAL A 133 6.77 -4.33 12.59
C VAL A 133 5.43 -3.79 13.07
N GLY A 134 4.82 -4.45 14.05
CA GLY A 134 3.54 -4.01 14.61
C GLY A 134 3.61 -2.64 15.29
N LYS A 135 4.72 -2.33 16.00
CA LYS A 135 4.91 -1.01 16.62
C LYS A 135 5.07 0.08 15.56
N ILE A 136 5.85 -0.20 14.51
CA ILE A 136 6.10 0.75 13.41
C ILE A 136 4.80 1.08 12.69
N TYR A 137 4.07 0.05 12.23
CA TYR A 137 2.81 0.28 11.52
C TYR A 137 1.73 0.90 12.41
N SER A 138 1.60 0.49 13.68
CA SER A 138 0.65 1.11 14.60
C SER A 138 0.96 2.58 14.85
N ALA A 139 2.23 2.93 15.02
CA ALA A 139 2.65 4.31 15.21
C ALA A 139 2.41 5.17 13.96
N ALA A 140 2.61 4.60 12.77
CA ALA A 140 2.28 5.26 11.51
C ALA A 140 0.76 5.43 11.36
N ALA A 141 -0.03 4.38 11.57
CA ALA A 141 -1.48 4.38 11.43
C ALA A 141 -2.16 5.45 12.28
N LYS A 142 -1.71 5.64 13.53
CA LYS A 142 -2.22 6.67 14.45
C LYS A 142 -1.98 8.12 13.99
N LYS A 143 -1.09 8.33 13.01
CA LYS A 143 -0.73 9.66 12.48
C LYS A 143 -1.30 9.91 11.08
N ILE A 144 -2.03 8.95 10.52
CA ILE A 144 -2.59 9.10 9.17
C ILE A 144 -3.73 10.11 9.23
N GLU A 145 -3.62 11.16 8.42
CA GLU A 145 -4.73 12.05 8.11
C GLU A 145 -5.46 11.49 6.88
N PRO A 146 -6.77 11.18 6.96
CA PRO A 146 -7.51 10.65 5.83
C PRO A 146 -7.55 11.65 4.66
N ALA A 147 -7.17 11.19 3.47
CA ALA A 147 -7.39 11.95 2.25
C ALA A 147 -8.87 11.89 1.86
N PRO A 148 -9.44 12.97 1.27
CA PRO A 148 -10.77 12.93 0.67
C PRO A 148 -10.81 11.88 -0.46
N ILE A 149 -11.73 10.92 -0.38
CA ILE A 149 -11.95 9.93 -1.45
C ILE A 149 -13.20 10.31 -2.23
N GLY A 150 -13.01 10.67 -3.50
CA GLY A 150 -14.08 10.96 -4.43
C GLY A 150 -14.51 9.74 -5.25
N ARG A 151 -15.62 9.89 -6.00
CA ARG A 151 -16.13 8.86 -6.91
C ARG A 151 -15.09 8.35 -7.91
N TYR A 152 -14.18 9.24 -8.34
CA TYR A 152 -13.18 8.98 -9.37
C TYR A 152 -11.76 8.85 -8.81
N ASP A 153 -11.59 8.73 -7.49
CA ASP A 153 -10.29 8.68 -6.82
C ASP A 153 -9.32 7.68 -7.45
N GLY A 154 -9.78 6.45 -7.70
CA GLY A 154 -8.96 5.41 -8.33
C GLY A 154 -8.53 5.75 -9.76
N GLN A 155 -9.40 6.40 -10.54
CA GLN A 155 -9.08 6.80 -11.91
C GLN A 155 -8.10 7.97 -11.94
N VAL A 156 -8.30 8.98 -11.10
CA VAL A 156 -7.38 10.12 -10.92
C VAL A 156 -6.01 9.61 -10.46
N LYS A 157 -5.98 8.69 -9.49
CA LYS A 157 -4.74 8.04 -9.05
C LYS A 157 -4.00 7.39 -10.23
N THR A 158 -4.70 6.62 -11.07
CA THR A 158 -4.10 5.98 -12.25
C THR A 158 -3.53 7.03 -13.21
N PHE A 159 -4.22 8.13 -13.49
CA PHE A 159 -3.66 9.18 -14.35
C PHE A 159 -2.39 9.79 -13.77
N ILE A 160 -2.38 10.06 -12.46
CA ILE A 160 -1.20 10.59 -11.77
C ILE A 160 -0.02 9.60 -11.85
N THR A 161 -0.24 8.32 -11.54
CA THR A 161 0.86 7.34 -11.43
C THR A 161 1.33 6.80 -12.77
N ASP A 162 0.40 6.50 -13.69
CA ASP A 162 0.69 5.75 -14.91
C ASP A 162 0.89 6.67 -16.12
N ASN A 163 0.49 7.94 -16.02
CA ASN A 163 0.76 8.96 -17.02
C ASN A 163 1.73 10.00 -16.45
N GLY A 164 1.34 10.77 -15.43
CA GLY A 164 2.15 11.90 -14.93
C GLY A 164 3.56 11.50 -14.47
N ILE A 165 3.64 10.74 -13.36
CA ILE A 165 4.93 10.34 -12.77
C ILE A 165 5.73 9.46 -13.72
N LEU A 166 5.07 8.52 -14.41
CA LEU A 166 5.76 7.61 -15.32
C LEU A 166 6.38 8.35 -16.53
N ASP A 167 5.73 9.41 -17.02
CA ASP A 167 6.24 10.22 -18.12
C ASP A 167 7.49 10.99 -17.73
N ILE A 168 7.48 11.58 -16.54
CA ILE A 168 8.67 12.21 -15.96
C ILE A 168 9.81 11.18 -15.86
N GLU A 169 9.54 9.99 -15.30
CA GLU A 169 10.58 8.98 -15.06
C GLU A 169 11.15 8.34 -16.32
N GLN A 170 10.29 7.99 -17.28
CA GLN A 170 10.65 7.19 -18.45
C GLN A 170 10.94 8.03 -19.69
N ARG A 171 10.26 9.16 -19.85
CA ARG A 171 10.38 10.03 -21.03
C ARG A 171 11.14 11.32 -20.75
N GLY A 172 11.32 11.67 -19.47
CA GLY A 172 11.94 12.94 -19.08
C GLY A 172 11.05 14.14 -19.39
N THR A 173 9.73 13.93 -19.41
CA THR A 173 8.77 15.02 -19.56
C THR A 173 8.92 16.01 -18.41
N ASP A 174 8.83 17.30 -18.71
CA ASP A 174 8.85 18.35 -17.71
C ASP A 174 7.69 18.15 -16.70
N PRO A 175 7.91 18.35 -15.38
CA PRO A 175 6.87 18.11 -14.39
C PRO A 175 5.60 18.95 -14.57
N ASP A 176 5.71 20.20 -15.02
CA ASP A 176 4.55 21.06 -15.23
C ASP A 176 3.77 20.57 -16.46
N GLU A 177 4.45 20.21 -17.55
CA GLU A 177 3.82 19.60 -18.73
C GLU A 177 3.16 18.25 -18.39
N ALA A 178 3.82 17.40 -17.60
CA ALA A 178 3.26 16.13 -17.15
C ALA A 178 1.99 16.34 -16.30
N TRP A 179 1.96 17.37 -15.46
CA TRP A 179 0.79 17.74 -14.68
C TRP A 179 -0.36 18.25 -15.57
N GLU A 180 -0.07 19.12 -16.54
CA GLU A 180 -1.07 19.60 -17.52
C GLU A 180 -1.70 18.45 -18.30
N ASN A 181 -0.90 17.45 -18.69
CA ASN A 181 -1.39 16.24 -19.36
C ASN A 181 -2.32 15.43 -18.46
N VAL A 182 -1.99 15.27 -17.17
CA VAL A 182 -2.87 14.61 -16.20
C VAL A 182 -4.18 15.37 -16.02
N MET A 183 -4.13 16.70 -15.91
CA MET A 183 -5.34 17.52 -15.77
C MET A 183 -6.23 17.44 -17.02
N SER A 184 -5.63 17.44 -18.21
CA SER A 184 -6.37 17.23 -19.46
C SER A 184 -7.08 15.87 -19.50
N LEU A 185 -6.44 14.80 -18.98
CA LEU A 185 -7.08 13.49 -18.85
C LEU A 185 -8.26 13.50 -17.87
N VAL A 186 -8.17 14.27 -16.79
CA VAL A 186 -9.28 14.44 -15.83
C VAL A 186 -10.45 15.15 -16.52
N ASP A 187 -10.20 16.30 -17.14
CA ASP A 187 -11.22 17.07 -17.85
C ASP A 187 -11.90 16.21 -18.93
N ASP A 188 -11.11 15.48 -19.72
CA ASP A 188 -11.62 14.67 -20.84
C ASP A 188 -12.38 13.42 -20.40
N LYS A 189 -12.06 12.81 -19.26
CA LYS A 189 -12.56 11.46 -18.89
C LYS A 189 -13.49 11.45 -17.68
N ILE A 190 -13.49 12.51 -16.88
CA ILE A 190 -14.24 12.58 -15.62
C ILE A 190 -15.27 13.71 -15.67
N ASP A 191 -14.88 14.90 -16.10
CA ASP A 191 -15.72 16.11 -16.00
C ASP A 191 -16.63 16.35 -17.23
N GLN A 192 -17.00 15.27 -17.94
CA GLN A 192 -17.93 15.31 -19.09
C GLN A 192 -19.38 15.64 -18.70
#